data_AF-A0A0S8HWY9-F1
#
_entry.id   AF-A0A0S8HWY9-F1
#
_cell.length_a   1.000
_cell.length_b   1.000
_cell.length_c   1.000
_cell.angle_alpha   90.00
_cell.angle_beta   90.00
_cell.angle_gamma   90.00
#
_symmetry.space_group_name_H-M   'P 1'
#
loop_
_entity.id
_entity.type
_entity.pdbx_description
1 polymer ?
#
loop_
_entity_poly.entity_id
_entity_poly.type
_entity_poly.pdbx_seq_one_letter_code
_entity_poly.pdbx_strand_id
1 'polypeptide(L)'
;MDIKRSYYEDIELFKSKTVLAWSIILLVVLILLPWFIIETHFLGISVYLLNLIIIHCIVAIGLNILVGYTGQISLGHAGFFAIGAFTTVMFVSKMGLPLFVALPLGAFISAGAGFILGLPSLRLEGPYLAIATMGFGMAITTIIKHM
;
A
#
# COMPACT_ATOMS: atom_id res chain seq x y z
N MET A 1 -4.49 -18.58 -32.21
CA MET A 1 -3.85 -17.33 -31.78
C MET A 1 -4.88 -16.24 -32.03
N ASP A 2 -5.76 -16.01 -31.06
CA ASP A 2 -6.88 -15.07 -31.21
C ASP A 2 -6.36 -13.63 -31.17
N ILE A 3 -6.54 -12.93 -32.29
CA ILE A 3 -6.23 -11.51 -32.41
C ILE A 3 -7.35 -10.76 -31.67
N LYS A 4 -7.05 -10.33 -30.44
CA LYS A 4 -7.95 -9.53 -29.59
C LYS A 4 -8.33 -8.24 -30.32
N ARG A 5 -9.63 -7.91 -30.35
CA ARG A 5 -10.17 -6.82 -31.19
C ARG A 5 -10.49 -5.54 -30.43
N SER A 6 -10.45 -5.54 -29.09
CA SER A 6 -10.85 -4.36 -28.29
C SER A 6 -10.08 -4.26 -26.96
N TYR A 7 -9.64 -3.05 -26.60
CA TYR A 7 -8.97 -2.73 -25.33
C TYR A 7 -9.78 -3.15 -24.09
N TYR A 8 -11.11 -3.08 -24.18
CA TYR A 8 -12.03 -3.43 -23.09
C TYR A 8 -12.06 -4.93 -22.77
N GLU A 9 -11.68 -5.79 -23.73
CA GLU A 9 -11.54 -7.22 -23.46
C GLU A 9 -10.45 -7.48 -22.42
N ASP A 10 -9.44 -6.61 -22.26
CA ASP A 10 -8.37 -6.80 -21.27
C ASP A 10 -8.69 -6.26 -19.87
N ILE A 11 -9.77 -5.48 -19.73
CA ILE A 11 -10.22 -4.91 -18.44
C ILE A 11 -11.23 -5.82 -17.73
N GLU A 12 -11.70 -6.90 -18.38
CA GLU A 12 -12.58 -7.90 -17.74
C GLU A 12 -11.83 -8.65 -16.63
N LEU A 13 -11.95 -8.15 -15.39
CA LEU A 13 -11.38 -8.73 -14.17
C LEU A 13 -11.75 -10.22 -13.97
N PHE A 14 -12.84 -10.69 -14.58
CA PHE A 14 -13.36 -12.04 -14.43
C PHE A 14 -13.61 -12.73 -15.79
N LYS A 15 -12.58 -12.82 -16.64
CA LYS A 15 -12.66 -13.56 -17.92
C LYS A 15 -13.11 -15.02 -17.81
N SER A 16 -12.93 -15.65 -16.64
CA SER A 16 -13.21 -17.07 -16.43
C SER A 16 -13.87 -17.32 -15.08
N LYS A 17 -14.87 -18.22 -15.07
CA LYS A 17 -15.53 -18.71 -13.84
C LYS A 17 -14.51 -19.26 -12.83
N THR A 18 -13.36 -19.75 -13.30
CA THR A 18 -12.26 -20.21 -12.45
C THR A 18 -11.60 -19.05 -11.69
N VAL A 19 -11.32 -17.91 -12.35
CA VAL A 19 -10.72 -16.73 -11.71
C VAL A 19 -11.68 -16.13 -10.68
N LEU A 20 -12.97 -16.11 -11.01
CA LEU A 20 -14.03 -15.69 -10.08
C LEU A 20 -14.12 -16.62 -8.86
N ALA A 21 -14.06 -17.94 -9.07
CA ALA A 21 -14.05 -18.90 -7.97
C ALA A 21 -12.82 -18.72 -7.05
N TRP A 22 -11.61 -18.60 -7.61
CA TRP A 22 -10.39 -18.41 -6.83
C TRP A 22 -10.35 -17.08 -6.08
N SER A 23 -10.85 -15.99 -6.67
CA SER A 23 -10.93 -14.68 -5.99
C SER A 23 -11.94 -14.68 -4.85
N ILE A 24 -13.08 -15.36 -5.01
CA ILE A 24 -14.05 -15.57 -3.92
C ILE A 24 -13.43 -16.42 -2.81
N ILE A 25 -12.74 -17.52 -3.14
CA ILE A 25 -12.06 -18.36 -2.16
C ILE A 25 -11.03 -17.54 -1.37
N LEU A 26 -10.22 -16.72 -2.05
CA LEU A 26 -9.24 -15.85 -1.41
C LEU A 26 -9.92 -14.88 -0.42
N LEU A 27 -11.00 -14.21 -0.84
CA LEU A 27 -11.75 -13.29 0.03
C LEU A 27 -12.36 -14.00 1.25
N VAL A 28 -12.94 -15.19 1.04
CA VAL A 28 -13.52 -16.00 2.12
C VAL A 28 -12.44 -16.41 3.12
N VAL A 29 -11.27 -16.86 2.65
CA VAL A 29 -10.13 -17.20 3.50
C VAL A 29 -9.65 -15.96 4.28
N LEU A 30 -9.55 -14.80 3.64
CA LEU A 30 -9.12 -13.55 4.28
C LEU A 30 -10.07 -13.11 5.40
N ILE A 31 -11.39 -13.30 5.22
CA ILE A 31 -12.42 -12.92 6.20
C ILE A 31 -12.49 -13.92 7.36
N LEU A 32 -12.29 -15.21 7.10
CA LEU A 32 -12.33 -16.25 8.13
C LEU A 32 -11.03 -16.34 8.93
N LEU A 33 -9.90 -15.92 8.36
CA LEU A 33 -8.56 -15.95 8.96
C LEU A 33 -8.51 -15.37 10.39
N PRO A 34 -9.06 -14.16 10.66
CA PRO A 34 -9.04 -13.57 12.00
C PRO A 34 -9.79 -14.43 13.03
N TRP A 35 -10.92 -15.04 12.65
CA TRP A 35 -11.73 -15.83 13.56
C TRP A 35 -11.00 -17.11 13.99
N PHE A 36 -10.37 -17.80 13.04
CA PHE A 36 -9.58 -19.00 13.33
C PHE A 36 -8.35 -18.71 14.21
N ILE A 37 -7.68 -17.58 14.00
CA ILE A 37 -6.46 -17.23 14.75
C ILE A 37 -6.77 -16.88 16.22
N ILE A 38 -7.87 -16.18 16.49
CA ILE A 38 -8.23 -15.75 17.86
C ILE A 38 -8.51 -16.96 18.75
N GLU A 39 -9.23 -17.97 18.26
CA GLU A 39 -9.64 -19.10 19.08
C GLU A 39 -8.56 -20.16 19.27
N THR A 40 -7.68 -20.37 18.28
CA THR A 40 -6.83 -21.58 18.27
C THR A 40 -5.33 -21.34 18.34
N HIS A 41 -4.82 -20.08 18.38
CA HIS A 41 -3.36 -19.80 18.41
C HIS A 41 -2.57 -20.68 17.40
N PHE A 42 -3.18 -21.03 16.27
CA PHE A 42 -2.97 -22.31 15.58
C PHE A 42 -1.55 -22.54 15.03
N LEU A 43 -0.67 -21.53 15.06
CA LEU A 43 0.70 -21.60 14.55
C LEU A 43 1.67 -20.67 15.33
N GLY A 44 1.29 -20.19 16.52
CA GLY A 44 2.03 -19.10 17.19
C GLY A 44 1.97 -17.77 16.45
N ILE A 45 1.11 -17.66 15.43
CA ILE A 45 0.88 -16.43 14.67
C ILE A 45 0.04 -15.48 15.52
N SER A 46 0.69 -14.46 16.07
CA SER A 46 0.00 -13.37 16.77
C SER A 46 -0.81 -12.52 15.78
N VAL A 47 -1.94 -11.96 16.24
CA VAL A 47 -2.74 -10.96 15.48
C VAL A 47 -1.87 -9.80 14.97
N TYR A 48 -0.81 -9.47 15.70
CA TYR A 48 0.21 -8.50 15.29
C TYR A 48 0.94 -8.88 13.99
N LEU A 49 1.40 -10.14 13.86
CA LEU A 49 2.11 -10.60 12.67
C LEU A 49 1.20 -10.59 11.45
N LEU A 50 -0.06 -11.00 11.62
CA LEU A 50 -1.04 -10.94 10.54
C LEU A 50 -1.26 -9.50 10.06
N ASN A 51 -1.38 -8.54 10.97
CA ASN A 51 -1.50 -7.12 10.62
C ASN A 51 -0.28 -6.64 9.83
N LEU A 52 0.94 -6.98 10.27
CA LEU A 52 2.16 -6.61 9.55
C LEU A 52 2.19 -7.18 8.13
N ILE A 53 1.82 -8.46 7.97
CA ILE A 53 1.75 -9.12 6.66
C ILE A 53 0.78 -8.37 5.76
N ILE A 54 -0.45 -8.10 6.22
CA ILE A 54 -1.47 -7.41 5.41
C ILE A 54 -1.01 -6.01 5.03
N ILE A 55 -0.44 -5.25 5.98
CA ILE A 55 0.09 -3.91 5.70
C ILE A 55 1.20 -3.98 4.65
N HIS A 56 2.14 -4.92 4.77
CA HIS A 56 3.23 -5.07 3.80
C HIS A 56 2.73 -5.56 2.43
N CYS A 57 1.67 -6.37 2.37
CA CYS A 57 1.01 -6.71 1.11
C CYS A 57 0.45 -5.47 0.43
N ILE A 58 -0.24 -4.58 1.15
CA ILE A 58 -0.77 -3.33 0.59
C ILE A 58 0.37 -2.44 0.07
N VAL A 59 1.45 -2.30 0.85
CA VAL A 59 2.65 -1.54 0.44
C VAL A 59 3.29 -2.16 -0.80
N ALA A 60 3.44 -3.48 -0.86
CA ALA A 60 4.00 -4.18 -2.02
C ALA A 60 3.12 -4.02 -3.27
N ILE A 61 1.79 -4.05 -3.12
CA ILE A 61 0.86 -3.79 -4.22
C ILE A 61 1.00 -2.34 -4.71
N GLY A 62 1.06 -1.36 -3.80
CA GLY A 62 1.29 0.04 -4.14
C GLY A 62 2.62 0.25 -4.89
N LEU A 63 3.68 -0.40 -4.43
CA LEU A 63 4.97 -0.38 -5.11
C LEU A 63 4.92 -1.08 -6.48
N ASN A 64 4.19 -2.19 -6.61
CA ASN A 64 4.02 -2.90 -7.88
C ASN A 64 3.23 -2.06 -8.90
N ILE A 65 2.24 -1.29 -8.46
CA ILE A 65 1.53 -0.34 -9.33
C ILE A 65 2.52 0.65 -9.94
N LEU A 66 3.42 1.19 -9.13
CA LEU A 66 4.43 2.14 -9.61
C LEU A 66 5.52 1.46 -10.44
N VAL A 67 6.29 0.55 -9.84
CA VAL A 67 7.45 -0.06 -10.49
C VAL A 67 7.04 -1.01 -11.62
N GLY A 68 6.00 -1.81 -11.40
CA GLY A 68 5.58 -2.86 -12.33
C GLY A 68 4.84 -2.33 -13.55
N TYR A 69 3.94 -1.35 -13.39
CA TYR A 69 3.14 -0.83 -14.51
C TYR A 69 3.74 0.41 -15.17
N THR A 70 4.42 1.29 -14.43
CA THR A 70 5.02 2.51 -15.01
C THR A 70 6.52 2.38 -15.30
N GLY A 71 7.18 1.33 -14.78
CA GLY A 71 8.62 1.14 -14.94
C GLY A 71 9.49 2.11 -14.12
N GLN A 72 8.88 2.92 -13.25
CA GLN A 72 9.60 3.90 -12.44
C GLN A 72 10.12 3.27 -11.15
N ILE A 73 11.43 3.30 -10.95
CA ILE A 73 12.06 2.79 -9.72
C ILE A 73 11.79 3.76 -8.57
N SER A 74 11.25 3.24 -7.47
CA SER A 74 10.99 4.01 -6.24
C SER A 74 11.69 3.37 -5.04
N LEU A 75 12.71 4.06 -4.52
CA LEU A 75 13.42 3.68 -3.29
C LEU A 75 12.87 4.44 -2.06
N GLY A 76 12.00 5.42 -2.28
CA GLY A 76 11.40 6.26 -1.25
C GLY A 76 10.04 5.79 -0.75
N HIS A 77 9.54 4.64 -1.21
CA HIS A 77 8.17 4.20 -0.95
C HIS A 77 7.87 4.04 0.56
N ALA A 78 8.87 3.64 1.34
CA ALA A 78 8.79 3.58 2.80
C ALA A 78 8.53 4.96 3.46
N GLY A 79 8.94 6.06 2.83
CA GLY A 79 8.65 7.42 3.30
C GLY A 79 7.15 7.74 3.27
N PHE A 80 6.45 7.39 2.19
CA PHE A 80 4.99 7.58 2.10
C PHE A 80 4.23 6.72 3.10
N PHE A 81 4.69 5.47 3.29
CA PHE A 81 4.18 4.59 4.33
C PHE A 81 4.37 5.20 5.73
N ALA A 82 5.55 5.74 6.02
CA ALA A 82 5.85 6.38 7.30
C ALA A 82 4.99 7.64 7.57
N ILE A 83 4.75 8.49 6.56
CA ILE A 83 3.88 9.68 6.69
C ILE A 83 2.46 9.24 7.09
N GLY A 84 1.89 8.27 6.36
CA GLY A 84 0.52 7.80 6.64
C GLY A 84 0.40 7.17 8.03
N ALA A 85 1.37 6.33 8.42
CA ALA A 85 1.40 5.72 9.73
C ALA A 85 1.54 6.74 10.86
N PHE A 86 2.52 7.66 10.75
CA PHE A 86 2.81 8.66 11.77
C PHE A 86 1.63 9.63 11.96
N THR A 87 1.04 10.11 10.87
CA THR A 87 -0.12 11.03 10.92
C THR A 87 -1.35 10.35 11.52
N THR A 88 -1.62 9.10 11.16
CA THR A 88 -2.72 8.32 11.75
C THR A 88 -2.52 8.15 13.26
N VAL A 89 -1.33 7.76 13.70
CA VAL A 89 -1.02 7.62 15.14
C VAL A 89 -1.11 8.96 15.87
N MET A 90 -0.65 10.05 15.25
CA MET A 90 -0.76 11.39 15.82
C MET A 90 -2.22 11.80 16.04
N PHE A 91 -3.12 11.52 15.09
CA PHE A 91 -4.54 11.81 15.22
C PHE A 91 -5.22 10.98 16.31
N VAL A 92 -4.88 9.69 16.41
CA VAL A 92 -5.42 8.83 17.46
C VAL A 92 -4.89 9.24 18.84
N SER A 93 -3.57 9.40 18.98
CA SER A 93 -2.92 9.61 20.28
C SER A 93 -3.04 11.03 20.82
N LYS A 94 -2.94 12.07 19.97
CA LYS A 94 -2.98 13.47 20.42
C LYS A 94 -4.37 14.10 20.31
N MET A 95 -5.15 13.75 19.28
CA MET A 95 -6.46 14.35 19.04
C MET A 95 -7.63 13.45 19.48
N GLY A 96 -7.36 12.20 19.91
CA GLY A 96 -8.40 11.28 20.37
C GLY A 96 -9.40 10.87 19.29
N LEU A 97 -9.04 11.04 18.01
CA LEU A 97 -9.90 10.68 16.90
C LEU A 97 -10.08 9.16 16.84
N PRO A 98 -11.28 8.66 16.50
CA PRO A 98 -11.49 7.24 16.30
C PRO A 98 -10.65 6.75 15.12
N LEU A 99 -10.10 5.54 15.23
CA LEU A 99 -9.20 4.95 14.23
C LEU A 99 -9.81 4.96 12.81
N PHE A 100 -11.11 4.72 12.70
CA PHE A 100 -11.85 4.72 11.44
C PHE A 100 -11.84 6.06 10.72
N VAL A 101 -11.70 7.18 11.44
CA VAL A 101 -11.60 8.53 10.86
C VAL A 101 -10.14 8.92 10.67
N ALA A 102 -9.27 8.57 11.62
CA ALA A 102 -7.85 8.85 11.54
C ALA A 102 -7.17 8.16 10.35
N LEU A 103 -7.58 6.94 10.00
CA LEU A 103 -6.98 6.15 8.94
C LEU A 103 -7.20 6.76 7.53
N PRO A 104 -8.43 7.11 7.10
CA PRO A 104 -8.63 7.87 5.86
C PRO A 104 -7.90 9.21 5.85
N LEU A 105 -7.89 9.94 6.97
CA LEU A 105 -7.18 11.23 7.05
C LEU A 105 -5.67 11.06 6.84
N GLY A 106 -5.05 10.07 7.49
CA GLY A 106 -3.64 9.76 7.27
C GLY A 106 -3.35 9.32 5.83
N ALA A 107 -4.26 8.58 5.20
CA ALA A 107 -4.17 8.22 3.79
C ALA A 107 -4.23 9.46 2.88
N PHE A 108 -5.15 10.41 3.14
CA PHE A 108 -5.23 11.67 2.39
C PHE A 108 -3.99 12.53 2.56
N ILE A 109 -3.40 12.59 3.76
CA ILE A 109 -2.16 13.34 3.99
C ILE A 109 -0.99 12.70 3.23
N SER A 110 -0.86 11.37 3.29
CA SER A 110 0.16 10.65 2.52
C SER A 110 -0.03 10.82 1.01
N ALA A 111 -1.27 10.77 0.53
CA ALA A 111 -1.62 11.05 -0.86
C ALA A 111 -1.28 12.49 -1.27
N GLY A 112 -1.55 13.47 -0.40
CA GLY A 112 -1.17 14.86 -0.61
C GLY A 112 0.35 15.06 -0.72
N ALA A 113 1.11 14.42 0.17
CA ALA A 113 2.58 14.41 0.09
C ALA A 113 3.07 13.74 -1.20
N GLY A 114 2.45 12.63 -1.59
CA GLY A 114 2.69 11.93 -2.86
C GLY A 114 2.39 12.79 -4.08
N PHE A 115 1.31 13.56 -4.06
CA PHE A 115 0.96 14.49 -5.13
C PHE A 115 2.00 15.61 -5.28
N ILE A 116 2.39 16.23 -4.15
CA ILE A 116 3.39 17.30 -4.14
C ILE A 116 4.73 16.80 -4.67
N LEU A 117 5.15 15.57 -4.32
CA LEU A 117 6.39 14.96 -4.81
C LEU A 117 6.27 14.38 -6.22
N GLY A 118 5.09 13.97 -6.62
CA GLY A 118 4.82 13.50 -7.98
C GLY A 118 5.11 14.59 -9.01
N LEU A 119 4.77 15.85 -8.70
CA LEU A 119 5.00 16.99 -9.59
C LEU A 119 6.47 17.16 -10.04
N PRO A 120 7.47 17.24 -9.16
CA PRO A 120 8.87 17.27 -9.58
C PRO A 120 9.35 15.94 -10.15
N SER A 121 8.81 14.80 -9.68
CA SER A 121 9.17 13.47 -10.21
C SER A 121 8.82 13.29 -11.69
N LEU A 122 7.79 13.94 -12.20
CA LEU A 122 7.44 13.93 -13.63
C LEU A 122 8.54 14.54 -14.53
N ARG A 123 9.49 15.29 -13.95
CA ARG A 123 10.62 15.90 -14.68
C ARG A 123 11.89 15.05 -14.63
N LEU A 124 11.89 13.95 -13.88
CA LEU A 124 13.05 13.09 -13.66
C LEU A 124 12.81 11.73 -14.29
N GLU A 125 13.83 11.18 -14.94
CA GLU A 125 13.74 9.87 -15.58
C GLU A 125 14.88 8.94 -15.11
N GLY A 126 14.59 7.65 -15.10
CA GLY A 126 15.56 6.59 -14.83
C GLY A 126 16.29 6.76 -13.48
N PRO A 127 17.64 6.76 -13.45
CA PRO A 127 18.41 6.80 -12.20
C PRO A 127 18.17 8.06 -11.34
N TYR A 128 17.88 9.21 -11.96
CA TYR A 128 17.66 10.46 -11.23
C TYR A 128 16.40 10.40 -10.37
N LEU A 129 15.36 9.73 -10.85
CA LEU A 129 14.13 9.50 -10.08
C LEU A 129 14.39 8.59 -8.88
N ALA A 130 15.20 7.55 -9.04
CA ALA A 130 15.56 6.65 -7.93
C ALA A 130 16.32 7.41 -6.82
N ILE A 131 17.29 8.26 -7.18
CA ILE A 131 18.04 9.09 -6.23
C ILE A 131 17.10 10.07 -5.51
N ALA A 132 16.20 10.73 -6.24
CA ALA A 132 15.25 11.67 -5.66
C ALA A 132 14.30 10.99 -4.66
N THR A 133 13.76 9.81 -5.00
CA THR A 133 12.89 9.05 -4.08
C THR A 133 13.65 8.56 -2.85
N MET A 134 14.90 8.09 -2.99
CA MET A 134 15.74 7.72 -1.85
C MET A 134 15.99 8.90 -0.91
N GLY A 135 16.34 10.06 -1.46
CA GLY A 135 16.54 11.30 -0.69
C GLY A 135 15.27 11.73 0.05
N PHE A 136 14.11 11.63 -0.59
CA PHE A 136 12.82 11.86 0.05
C PHE A 136 12.59 10.89 1.22
N GLY A 137 12.81 9.59 1.02
CA GLY A 137 12.66 8.59 2.08
C GLY A 137 13.52 8.91 3.30
N MET A 138 14.79 9.31 3.08
CA MET A 138 15.70 9.74 4.15
C MET A 138 15.26 11.04 4.84
N ALA A 139 14.75 12.01 4.09
CA ALA A 139 14.25 13.26 4.65
C ALA A 139 13.08 13.00 5.61
N ILE A 140 12.11 12.16 5.21
CA ILE A 140 10.97 11.81 6.05
C ILE A 140 11.39 11.06 7.31
N THR A 141 12.25 10.05 7.20
CA THR A 141 12.70 9.32 8.38
C THR A 141 13.47 10.22 9.35
N THR A 142 14.22 11.20 8.83
CA THR A 142 14.90 12.21 9.64
C THR A 142 13.93 13.13 10.36
N ILE A 143 12.90 13.63 9.66
CA ILE A 143 11.87 14.50 10.23
C ILE A 143 11.13 13.78 11.36
N ILE A 144 10.65 12.56 11.11
CA ILE A 144 9.91 11.77 12.11
C ILE A 144 10.78 11.46 13.33
N LYS A 145 12.07 11.20 13.15
CA LYS A 145 12.98 10.91 14.26
C LYS A 145 13.19 12.10 15.21
N HIS A 146 13.05 13.33 14.72
CA HIS A 146 13.30 14.56 15.49
C HIS A 146 12.02 15.21 16.05
N MET A 147 10.85 14.62 15.82
CA MET A 147 9.54 15.14 16.23
C MET A 147 8.99 14.39 17.44
#